data_AF-A0A4Q2YLJ4-F1
#
_entry.id   AF-A0A4Q2YLJ4-F1
#
_cell.length_a   1.000
_cell.length_b   1.000
_cell.length_c   1.000
_cell.angle_alpha   90.00
_cell.angle_beta   90.00
_cell.angle_gamma   90.00
#
_symmetry.space_group_name_H-M   'P 1'
#
loop_
_entity.id
_entity.type
_entity.pdbx_description
1 polymer ?
#
loop_
_entity_poly.entity_id
_entity_poly.type
_entity_poly.pdbx_seq_one_letter_code
_entity_poly.pdbx_strand_id
1 'polypeptide(L)'
;MAFDLTEKRYIKETGLEARLSRIIEPVANGLGYALVRVKVTPENGCTLQIMAEDENGRFNINDCEALSKDLSPVLDVEDPIEREYH
;
A
#
# COMPACT_ATOMS: atom_id res chain seq x y z
N MET A 1 8.73 -16.67 -17.18
CA MET A 1 8.88 -16.30 -15.76
C MET A 1 7.71 -15.40 -15.46
N ALA A 2 6.76 -15.85 -14.65
CA ALA A 2 5.67 -14.98 -14.19
C ALA A 2 6.29 -14.03 -13.16
N PHE A 3 6.08 -12.72 -13.34
CA PHE A 3 6.41 -11.76 -12.30
C PHE A 3 5.53 -12.09 -11.10
N ASP A 4 6.12 -12.68 -10.05
CA ASP A 4 5.37 -13.08 -8.88
C ASP A 4 5.21 -11.86 -7.97
N LEU A 5 4.01 -11.29 -8.01
CA LEU A 5 3.62 -10.10 -7.25
C LEU A 5 3.59 -10.35 -5.72
N THR A 6 3.82 -11.59 -5.28
CA THR A 6 3.69 -12.05 -3.89
C THR A 6 5.00 -12.54 -3.26
N GLU A 7 6.10 -12.70 -4.01
CA GLU A 7 7.25 -13.52 -3.57
C GLU A 7 8.22 -12.84 -2.60
N LYS A 8 8.18 -11.52 -2.41
CA LYS A 8 9.20 -10.80 -1.62
C LYS A 8 8.64 -9.71 -0.71
N ARG A 9 8.05 -10.10 0.41
CA ARG A 9 7.96 -9.22 1.58
C ARG A 9 8.95 -9.63 2.66
N TYR A 10 10.14 -9.02 2.61
CA TYR A 10 11.19 -9.20 3.63
C TYR A 10 11.00 -8.25 4.84
N ILE A 11 9.77 -7.82 5.11
CA ILE A 11 9.47 -6.84 6.17
C ILE A 11 8.32 -7.41 7.00
N LYS A 12 8.59 -7.68 8.28
CA LYS A 12 7.55 -7.94 9.28
C LYS A 12 6.87 -6.61 9.60
N GLU A 13 5.90 -6.22 8.78
CA GLU A 13 4.99 -5.15 9.13
C GLU A 13 4.28 -5.56 10.44
N THR A 14 4.19 -4.65 11.41
CA THR A 14 3.58 -4.95 12.72
C THR A 14 2.47 -3.96 13.04
N GLY A 15 1.35 -4.45 13.56
CA GLY A 15 0.21 -3.60 13.92
C GLY A 15 -0.52 -3.03 12.69
N LEU A 16 -0.51 -1.71 12.54
CA LEU A 16 -1.25 -0.98 11.51
C LEU A 16 -0.70 -1.21 10.10
N GLU A 17 0.62 -1.22 9.95
CA GLU A 17 1.27 -1.43 8.65
C GLU A 17 0.89 -2.79 8.05
N ALA A 18 0.77 -3.83 8.88
CA ALA A 18 0.39 -5.18 8.44
C ALA A 18 -1.07 -5.28 8.03
N ARG A 19 -1.95 -4.49 8.67
CA ARG A 19 -3.36 -4.40 8.26
C ARG A 19 -3.47 -3.70 6.91
N LEU A 20 -2.86 -2.52 6.81
CA LEU A 20 -2.82 -1.73 5.57
C LEU A 20 -2.22 -2.54 4.42
N SER A 21 -1.14 -3.26 4.67
CA SER A 21 -0.47 -4.03 3.62
C SER A 21 -1.30 -5.20 3.09
N ARG A 22 -2.19 -5.79 3.89
CA ARG A 22 -3.15 -6.81 3.44
C ARG A 22 -4.30 -6.23 2.62
N ILE A 23 -4.67 -4.98 2.90
CA ILE A 23 -5.72 -4.26 2.17
C ILE A 23 -5.16 -3.74 0.84
N ILE A 24 -3.95 -3.20 0.86
CA ILE A 24 -3.30 -2.57 -0.31
C ILE A 24 -2.81 -3.63 -1.31
N GLU A 25 -2.34 -4.79 -0.84
CA GLU A 25 -1.82 -5.87 -1.70
C GLU A 25 -2.77 -6.28 -2.83
N PRO A 26 -4.03 -6.69 -2.57
CA PRO A 26 -4.92 -7.13 -3.64
C PRO A 26 -5.25 -6.01 -4.64
N VAL A 27 -5.30 -4.75 -4.17
CA VAL A 27 -5.56 -3.58 -5.03
C VAL A 27 -4.34 -3.31 -5.92
N ALA A 28 -3.14 -3.25 -5.34
CA ALA A 28 -1.90 -3.06 -6.09
C ALA A 28 -1.69 -4.19 -7.11
N ASN A 29 -1.90 -5.45 -6.71
CA ASN A 29 -1.77 -6.60 -7.60
C ASN A 29 -2.81 -6.59 -8.73
N GLY A 30 -4.04 -6.13 -8.46
CA GLY A 30 -5.09 -5.95 -9.47
C GLY A 30 -4.72 -4.91 -10.53
N LEU A 31 -3.90 -3.93 -10.17
CA LEU A 31 -3.34 -2.92 -11.07
C LEU A 31 -2.02 -3.35 -11.73
N GLY A 32 -1.49 -4.54 -11.40
CA GLY A 32 -0.24 -5.07 -11.94
C GLY A 32 1.03 -4.63 -11.19
N TYR A 33 0.88 -4.11 -9.97
CA TYR A 33 2.00 -3.66 -9.14
C TYR A 33 2.25 -4.61 -7.97
N ALA A 34 3.52 -4.94 -7.74
CA ALA A 34 3.96 -5.63 -6.53
C ALA A 34 4.12 -4.63 -5.40
N LEU A 35 3.45 -4.87 -4.26
CA LEU A 35 3.64 -4.03 -3.08
C LEU A 35 4.95 -4.40 -2.37
N VAL A 36 5.89 -3.45 -2.37
CA VAL A 36 7.24 -3.57 -1.83
C VAL A 36 7.26 -3.32 -0.32
N ARG A 37 6.57 -2.26 0.12
CA ARG A 37 6.59 -1.83 1.53
C ARG A 37 5.41 -0.91 1.85
N VAL A 38 4.83 -1.07 3.04
CA VAL A 38 4.01 -0.07 3.69
C VAL A 38 4.75 0.49 4.91
N LYS A 39 4.68 1.80 5.10
CA LYS A 39 5.21 2.47 6.29
C LYS A 39 4.23 3.53 6.77
N VAL A 40 3.97 3.56 8.07
CA VAL A 40 3.18 4.64 8.70
C VAL A 40 4.12 5.48 9.56
N THR A 41 4.14 6.79 9.35
CA THR A 41 4.88 7.73 10.21
C THR A 41 3.92 8.73 10.88
N PRO A 42 4.15 9.10 12.14
CA PRO A 42 3.31 10.07 12.84
C PRO A 42 3.57 11.53 12.41
N GLU A 43 4.34 11.77 11.36
CA GLU A 43 4.61 13.13 10.85
C GLU A 43 3.36 13.72 10.17
N ASN A 44 3.13 15.03 10.37
CA ASN A 44 1.99 15.78 9.80
C ASN A 44 0.60 15.12 9.99
N GLY A 45 0.34 14.55 11.17
CA GLY A 45 -0.99 13.99 11.46
C GLY A 45 -1.24 12.59 10.88
N CYS A 46 -0.17 11.79 10.74
CA CYS A 46 -0.15 10.42 10.19
C CYS A 46 0.02 10.40 8.67
N THR A 47 1.24 10.08 8.23
CA THR A 47 1.60 9.90 6.82
C THR A 47 1.72 8.41 6.50
N LEU A 48 0.91 7.95 5.53
CA LEU A 48 1.00 6.61 4.96
C LEU A 48 1.91 6.63 3.73
N GLN A 49 3.01 5.90 3.78
CA GLN A 49 3.92 5.70 2.66
C GLN A 49 3.76 4.29 2.10
N ILE A 50 3.43 4.21 0.82
CA ILE A 50 3.23 2.96 0.08
C ILE A 50 4.28 2.93 -1.03
N MET A 51 5.05 1.85 -1.09
CA MET A 51 6.03 1.62 -2.14
C MET A 51 5.61 0.39 -2.93
N ALA A 52 5.34 0.58 -4.22
CA ALA A 52 4.95 -0.47 -5.15
C ALA A 52 5.79 -0.37 -6.43
N GLU A 53 5.91 -1.45 -7.17
CA GLU A 53 6.69 -1.51 -8.40
C GLU A 53 6.07 -2.46 -9.44
N ASP A 54 6.18 -2.15 -10.73
CA ASP A 54 5.77 -3.06 -11.82
C ASP A 54 6.83 -4.15 -12.10
N GLU A 55 6.57 -5.01 -13.10
CA GLU A 55 7.51 -6.04 -13.54
C GLU A 55 8.90 -5.53 -13.95
N ASN A 56 9.00 -4.24 -14.31
CA ASN A 56 10.22 -3.54 -14.68
C ASN A 56 10.81 -2.69 -13.53
N GLY A 57 10.25 -2.76 -12.32
CA GLY A 57 10.69 -1.98 -11.16
C GLY A 57 10.32 -0.49 -11.24
N ARG A 58 9.33 -0.10 -12.05
CA ARG A 58 8.89 1.29 -12.21
C ARG A 58 7.62 1.56 -11.42
N PHE A 59 7.51 2.81 -10.98
CA PHE A 59 6.32 3.35 -10.35
C PHE A 59 6.30 4.86 -10.58
N ASN A 60 5.36 5.34 -11.40
CA ASN A 60 5.30 6.74 -11.80
C ASN A 60 4.19 7.48 -11.04
N ILE A 61 4.14 8.81 -11.23
CA ILE A 61 3.12 9.65 -10.59
C ILE A 61 1.69 9.26 -10.99
N ASN A 62 1.46 8.89 -12.26
CA ASN A 62 0.14 8.44 -12.73
C ASN A 62 -0.30 7.14 -12.03
N ASP A 63 0.66 6.25 -11.75
CA ASP A 63 0.42 4.97 -11.09
C ASP A 63 0.08 5.21 -9.61
N CYS A 64 0.75 6.18 -8.98
CA CYS A 64 0.41 6.68 -7.65
C CYS A 64 -1.02 7.25 -7.59
N GLU A 65 -1.42 8.06 -8.57
CA GLU A 65 -2.79 8.59 -8.64
C GLU A 65 -3.84 7.48 -8.82
N ALA A 66 -3.58 6.52 -9.71
CA ALA A 66 -4.47 5.39 -9.95
C ALA A 66 -4.63 4.54 -8.68
N LEU A 67 -3.52 4.17 -8.04
CA LEU A 67 -3.52 3.39 -6.80
C LEU A 67 -4.21 4.14 -5.66
N SER A 68 -3.92 5.43 -5.48
CA SER A 68 -4.54 6.26 -4.44
C SER A 68 -6.06 6.37 -4.62
N LYS A 69 -6.52 6.49 -5.86
CA LYS A 69 -7.96 6.59 -6.19
C LYS A 69 -8.70 5.29 -5.92
N ASP A 70 -8.08 4.15 -6.19
CA ASP A 70 -8.66 2.82 -5.96
C ASP A 70 -8.59 2.43 -4.46
N LEU A 71 -7.54 2.86 -3.76
CA LEU A 71 -7.39 2.65 -2.32
C LEU A 71 -8.32 3.51 -1.46
N SER A 72 -8.61 4.74 -1.88
CA SER A 72 -9.45 5.68 -1.11
C SER A 72 -10.77 5.07 -0.59
N PRO A 73 -11.63 4.47 -1.44
CA PRO A 73 -12.87 3.86 -0.96
C PRO A 73 -12.65 2.62 -0.08
N VAL A 74 -11.56 1.87 -0.31
CA VAL A 74 -11.25 0.68 0.49
C VAL A 74 -10.77 1.07 1.89
N LEU A 75 -9.94 2.10 1.98
CA LEU A 75 -9.44 2.64 3.25
C LEU A 75 -10.56 3.33 4.06
N ASP A 76 -11.53 3.96 3.41
CA ASP A 76 -12.70 4.56 4.06
C ASP A 76 -13.64 3.50 4.66
N VAL A 77 -13.82 2.37 3.98
CA VAL A 77 -14.68 1.26 4.45
C VAL A 77 -14.01 0.43 5.54
N GLU A 78 -12.72 0.11 5.39
CA GLU A 78 -11.99 -0.73 6.34
C GLU A 78 -11.58 0.03 7.62
N ASP A 79 -11.64 1.37 7.61
CA ASP A 79 -11.15 2.28 8.67
C ASP A 79 -9.93 1.74 9.43
N PRO A 80 -8.82 1.42 8.73
CA PRO A 80 -7.70 0.72 9.35
C PRO A 80 -7.00 1.57 10.41
N ILE A 81 -7.17 2.90 10.36
CA ILE A 81 -6.63 3.88 11.31
C ILE A 81 -7.75 4.26 12.31
N GLU A 82 -8.07 3.36 13.23
CA GLU A 82 -8.93 3.69 14.38
C GLU A 82 -8.18 4.69 15.31
N ARG A 83 -8.27 5.99 15.01
CA ARG A 83 -8.36 7.07 16.02
C ARG A 83 -8.55 8.44 15.38
N GLU A 84 -9.54 9.15 15.93
CA GLU A 84 -9.76 10.60 15.82
C GLU A 84 -8.43 11.36 15.76
N TYR A 85 -8.27 12.14 14.70
CA TYR A 85 -7.29 13.21 14.59
C TYR A 85 -7.38 14.10 15.85
N HIS A 86 -6.28 14.21 16.59
CA HIS A 86 -6.09 15.20 17.66
C HIS A 86 -4.89 16.07 17.32
#